data_AF-A0A519M614-F1
#
_entry.id   AF-A0A519M614-F1
#
_cell.length_a   1.000
_cell.length_b   1.000
_cell.length_c   1.000
_cell.angle_alpha   90.00
_cell.angle_beta   90.00
_cell.angle_gamma   90.00
#
_symmetry.space_group_name_H-M   'P 1'
#
loop_
_entity.id
_entity.type
_entity.pdbx_description
1 polymer ?
#
loop_
_entity_poly.entity_id
_entity_poly.type
_entity_poly.pdbx_seq_one_letter_code
_entity_poly.pdbx_strand_id
1 'polypeptide(L)'
;KVMLMLKDPKGIEAEQYTKVSMFQKHVLDLAVAQINQHTELRIAYQLHKKGRAFEEISFTVEMQEPQQLPIPFEDTVDPDRVETARQRLLELQILDPRLTAQILGDAQLMGALFSFLHRLKTGKLKSTSNPGGLFLTMVGLRETKKRGKEKSA
;
A
#
# COMPACT_ATOMS: atom_id res chain seq x y z
N LYS A 1 19.55 -30.30 20.29
CA LYS A 1 18.80 -30.25 21.58
C LYS A 1 19.05 -28.97 22.37
N VAL A 2 20.30 -28.52 22.57
CA VAL A 2 20.61 -27.31 23.37
C VAL A 2 20.21 -26.00 22.67
N MET A 3 20.39 -25.92 21.34
CA MET A 3 20.09 -24.71 20.56
C MET A 3 18.60 -24.30 20.58
N LEU A 4 17.70 -25.25 20.85
CA LEU A 4 16.26 -25.02 20.99
C LEU A 4 15.81 -24.99 22.46
N MET A 5 16.75 -25.02 23.42
CA MET A 5 16.49 -25.12 24.86
C MET A 5 15.56 -26.27 25.29
N LEU A 6 15.45 -27.33 24.48
CA LEU A 6 14.55 -28.48 24.72
C LEU A 6 15.09 -29.48 25.74
N LYS A 7 16.31 -29.27 26.19
CA LYS A 7 16.99 -30.05 27.22
C LYS A 7 17.68 -29.07 28.14
N ASP A 8 17.48 -29.23 29.44
CA ASP A 8 18.21 -28.48 30.45
C ASP A 8 19.70 -28.86 30.38
N PRO A 9 20.61 -27.92 30.08
CA PRO A 9 22.04 -28.19 30.06
C PRO A 9 22.61 -28.57 31.44
N LYS A 10 21.94 -28.17 32.53
CA LYS A 10 22.32 -28.50 33.91
C LYS A 10 21.67 -29.79 34.42
N GLY A 11 20.68 -30.33 33.70
CA GLY A 11 19.97 -31.57 34.04
C GLY A 11 19.16 -31.50 35.34
N ILE A 12 18.76 -30.30 35.76
CA ILE A 12 17.95 -30.04 36.95
C ILE A 12 16.47 -30.32 36.62
N GLU A 13 16.01 -29.88 35.45
CA GLU A 13 14.66 -30.15 34.97
C GLU A 13 14.59 -31.39 34.08
N ALA A 14 13.48 -32.11 34.17
CA ALA A 14 13.24 -33.32 33.37
C ALA A 14 13.16 -32.99 31.87
N GLU A 15 13.71 -33.85 31.01
CA GLU A 15 13.61 -33.69 29.56
C GLU A 15 12.12 -33.69 29.14
N GLN A 16 11.67 -32.59 28.52
CA GLN A 16 10.28 -32.41 28.10
C GLN A 16 9.82 -33.45 27.05
N TYR A 17 10.76 -33.96 26.24
CA TYR A 17 10.48 -34.91 25.16
C TYR A 17 11.38 -36.14 25.28
N THR A 18 10.90 -37.15 26.00
CA THR A 18 11.64 -38.38 26.28
C THR A 18 11.74 -39.31 25.06
N LYS A 19 10.80 -39.21 24.11
CA LYS A 19 10.78 -40.00 22.87
C LYS A 19 11.00 -39.12 21.64
N VAL A 20 11.71 -39.65 20.64
CA VAL A 20 11.91 -38.97 19.34
C VAL A 20 10.59 -38.67 18.64
N SER A 21 9.57 -39.53 18.81
CA SER A 21 8.24 -39.29 18.25
C SER A 21 7.54 -38.07 18.85
N MET A 22 7.79 -37.76 20.13
CA MET A 22 7.27 -36.53 20.74
C MET A 22 7.98 -35.30 20.19
N PHE A 23 9.30 -35.38 20.01
CA PHE A 23 10.07 -34.30 19.39
C PHE A 23 9.64 -34.03 17.94
N GLN A 24 9.35 -35.07 17.15
CA GLN A 24 8.75 -34.91 15.82
C GLN A 24 7.43 -34.16 15.90
N LYS A 25 6.48 -34.70 16.67
CA LYS A 25 5.11 -34.18 16.71
C LYS A 25 4.99 -32.76 17.28
N HIS A 26 5.71 -32.49 18.37
CA HIS A 26 5.52 -31.25 19.13
C HIS A 26 6.51 -30.14 18.77
N VAL A 27 7.57 -30.47 18.02
CA VAL A 27 8.57 -29.48 17.63
C VAL A 27 8.74 -29.43 16.12
N LEU A 28 9.15 -30.53 15.48
CA LEU A 28 9.48 -30.50 14.04
C LEU A 28 8.24 -30.26 13.17
N ASP A 29 7.17 -31.02 13.39
CA ASP A 29 5.94 -30.93 12.58
C ASP A 29 5.27 -29.57 12.76
N LEU A 30 5.22 -29.08 14.00
CA LEU A 30 4.66 -27.76 14.32
C LEU A 30 5.47 -26.63 13.69
N ALA A 31 6.80 -26.67 13.81
CA ALA A 31 7.67 -25.64 13.25
C ALA A 31 7.60 -25.63 11.71
N VAL A 32 7.60 -26.80 11.07
CA VAL A 32 7.45 -26.89 9.61
C VAL A 32 6.11 -26.34 9.16
N ALA A 33 5.02 -26.67 9.84
CA ALA A 33 3.71 -26.13 9.51
C ALA A 33 3.67 -24.60 9.64
N GLN A 34 4.20 -24.05 10.74
CA GLN A 34 4.25 -22.61 10.97
C GLN A 34 5.09 -21.87 9.93
N ILE A 35 6.29 -22.36 9.63
CA ILE A 35 7.18 -21.71 8.67
C ILE A 35 6.56 -21.75 7.28
N ASN A 36 6.00 -22.88 6.86
CA ASN A 36 5.39 -23.02 5.53
C ASN A 36 4.14 -22.16 5.36
N GLN A 37 3.41 -21.87 6.44
CA GLN A 37 2.18 -21.07 6.41
C GLN A 37 2.43 -19.56 6.54
N HIS A 38 3.47 -19.16 7.25
CA HIS A 38 3.67 -17.77 7.67
C HIS A 38 4.92 -17.11 7.08
N THR A 39 5.64 -17.78 6.19
CA THR A 39 6.84 -17.25 5.55
C THR A 39 6.89 -17.62 4.08
N GLU A 40 7.74 -16.94 3.34
CA GLU A 40 8.06 -17.23 1.93
C GLU A 40 9.00 -18.45 1.80
N LEU A 41 9.18 -19.25 2.85
CA LEU A 41 10.02 -20.44 2.83
C LEU A 41 9.17 -21.69 2.86
N ARG A 42 9.53 -22.67 2.04
CA ARG A 42 9.03 -24.04 2.11
C ARG A 42 10.11 -24.91 2.71
N ILE A 43 9.82 -25.47 3.87
CA ILE A 43 10.69 -26.35 4.62
C ILE A 43 10.09 -27.75 4.66
N ALA A 44 10.96 -28.74 4.53
CA ALA A 44 10.70 -30.13 4.83
C ALA A 44 11.87 -30.70 5.64
N TYR A 45 11.63 -31.80 6.35
CA TYR A 45 12.68 -32.49 7.09
C TYR A 45 12.66 -34.00 6.86
N GLN A 46 13.83 -34.63 7.01
CA GLN A 46 13.99 -36.08 7.01
C GLN A 46 14.83 -36.52 8.19
N LEU A 47 14.48 -37.64 8.80
CA LEU A 47 15.22 -38.24 9.90
C LEU A 47 16.01 -39.44 9.41
N HIS A 48 17.32 -39.42 9.62
CA HIS A 48 18.21 -40.50 9.24
C HIS A 48 18.51 -41.39 10.44
N LYS A 49 18.30 -42.69 10.24
CA LYS A 49 18.63 -43.71 11.23
C LYS A 49 20.06 -44.20 11.05
N LYS A 50 20.71 -44.47 12.18
CA LYS A 50 21.91 -45.30 12.24
C LYS A 50 21.60 -46.50 13.14
N GLY A 51 21.46 -47.67 12.52
CA GLY A 51 20.92 -48.85 13.20
C GLY A 51 19.47 -48.63 13.66
N ARG A 52 19.22 -48.74 14.97
CA ARG A 52 17.87 -48.59 15.55
C ARG A 52 17.53 -47.17 16.02
N ALA A 53 18.52 -46.28 16.08
CA ALA A 53 18.36 -44.91 16.58
C ALA A 53 18.34 -43.90 15.43
N PHE A 54 17.64 -42.78 15.62
CA PHE A 54 17.76 -41.61 14.77
C PHE A 54 18.91 -40.74 15.28
N GLU A 55 19.86 -40.40 14.42
CA GLU A 55 21.04 -39.60 14.80
C GLU A 55 21.10 -38.25 14.09
N GLU A 56 20.53 -38.16 12.88
CA GLU A 56 20.66 -36.97 12.04
C GLU A 56 19.30 -36.52 11.49
N ILE A 57 19.19 -35.21 11.29
CA ILE A 57 18.03 -34.53 10.73
C ILE A 57 18.51 -33.67 9.56
N SER A 58 17.98 -33.95 8.37
CA SER A 58 18.23 -33.14 7.18
C SER A 58 17.05 -32.22 6.95
N PHE A 59 17.30 -30.94 6.72
CA PHE A 59 16.28 -29.96 6.34
C PHE A 59 16.46 -29.55 4.88
N THR A 60 15.37 -29.55 4.15
CA THR A 60 15.30 -28.97 2.80
C THR A 60 14.57 -27.65 2.91
N VAL A 61 15.15 -26.58 2.37
CA VAL A 61 14.59 -25.22 2.42
C VAL A 61 14.57 -24.66 1.00
N GLU A 62 13.39 -24.23 0.57
CA GLU A 62 13.15 -23.65 -0.75
C GLU A 62 12.40 -22.32 -0.57
N MET A 63 12.55 -21.40 -1.53
CA MET A 63 11.79 -20.15 -1.54
C MET A 63 10.46 -20.37 -2.27
N GLN A 64 9.37 -19.93 -1.66
CA GLN A 64 8.03 -19.92 -2.24
C GLN A 64 7.80 -18.58 -2.95
N GLU A 65 7.07 -18.60 -4.06
CA GLU A 65 6.57 -17.36 -4.63
C GLU A 65 5.61 -16.71 -3.63
N PRO A 66 5.80 -15.42 -3.29
CA PRO A 66 4.92 -14.75 -2.36
C PRO A 66 3.52 -14.71 -2.95
N GLN A 67 2.54 -15.27 -2.22
CA GLN A 67 1.12 -15.13 -2.56
C GLN A 67 0.66 -13.71 -2.22
N GLN A 68 1.13 -12.73 -2.97
CA GLN A 68 0.55 -11.39 -2.94
C GLN A 68 -0.77 -11.48 -3.70
N LEU A 69 -1.89 -11.52 -2.97
CA LEU A 69 -3.17 -11.23 -3.59
C LEU A 69 -3.08 -9.81 -4.12
N PRO A 70 -3.34 -9.57 -5.43
CA PRO A 70 -3.44 -8.21 -5.93
C PRO A 70 -4.55 -7.55 -5.12
N ILE A 71 -4.22 -6.49 -4.38
CA ILE A 71 -5.22 -5.66 -3.73
C ILE A 71 -6.02 -5.05 -4.88
N PRO A 72 -7.31 -5.39 -5.05
CA PRO A 72 -8.13 -4.71 -6.03
C PRO A 72 -8.27 -3.28 -5.53
N PHE A 73 -7.52 -2.36 -6.12
CA PHE A 73 -7.83 -0.95 -6.02
C PHE A 73 -9.09 -0.77 -6.85
N GLU A 74 -10.25 -0.87 -6.20
CA GLU A 74 -11.49 -0.41 -6.80
C GLU A 74 -11.32 1.09 -7.10
N ASP A 75 -11.46 1.47 -8.37
CA ASP A 75 -11.53 2.86 -8.82
C ASP A 75 -12.83 3.53 -8.32
N THR A 76 -13.26 3.25 -7.10
CA THR A 76 -14.26 4.08 -6.43
C THR A 76 -13.61 5.43 -6.23
N VAL A 77 -14.16 6.46 -6.87
CA VAL A 77 -13.77 7.83 -6.64
C VAL A 77 -13.88 8.07 -5.14
N ASP A 78 -12.74 8.11 -4.48
CA ASP A 78 -12.63 8.21 -3.03
C ASP A 78 -13.53 9.38 -2.56
N PRO A 79 -14.57 9.13 -1.73
CA PRO A 79 -15.51 10.18 -1.33
C PRO A 79 -14.78 11.37 -0.69
N ASP A 80 -13.65 11.11 -0.03
CA ASP A 80 -12.79 12.13 0.56
C ASP A 80 -12.12 13.00 -0.51
N ARG A 81 -11.79 12.41 -1.67
CA ARG A 81 -11.20 13.13 -2.81
C ARG A 81 -12.22 14.05 -3.48
N VAL A 82 -13.48 13.62 -3.59
CA VAL A 82 -14.57 14.46 -4.12
C VAL A 82 -14.85 15.63 -3.20
N GLU A 83 -14.93 15.39 -1.90
CA GLU A 83 -15.20 16.44 -0.92
C GLU A 83 -14.04 17.43 -0.84
N THR A 84 -12.79 16.92 -0.85
CA THR A 84 -11.61 17.78 -0.92
C THR A 84 -11.64 18.68 -2.16
N ALA A 85 -11.99 18.14 -3.33
CA ALA A 85 -12.09 18.95 -4.55
C ALA A 85 -13.17 20.04 -4.46
N ARG A 86 -14.33 19.74 -3.86
CA ARG A 86 -15.38 20.75 -3.60
C ARG A 86 -14.86 21.90 -2.76
N GLN A 87 -14.17 21.60 -1.66
CA GLN A 87 -13.58 22.64 -0.81
C GLN A 87 -12.58 23.50 -1.57
N ARG A 88 -11.75 22.90 -2.43
CA ARG A 88 -10.80 23.65 -3.27
C ARG A 88 -11.47 24.51 -4.33
N LEU A 89 -12.57 24.07 -4.92
CA LEU A 89 -13.32 24.87 -5.88
C LEU A 89 -13.94 26.11 -5.21
N LEU A 90 -14.40 25.97 -3.95
CA LEU A 90 -14.85 27.10 -3.14
C LEU A 90 -13.71 28.09 -2.84
N GLU A 91 -12.52 27.59 -2.46
CA GLU A 91 -11.33 28.44 -2.25
C GLU A 91 -10.93 29.22 -3.52
N LEU A 92 -11.11 28.61 -4.69
CA LEU A 92 -10.88 29.25 -6.00
C LEU A 92 -12.01 30.18 -6.44
N GLN A 93 -13.08 30.33 -5.63
CA GLN A 93 -14.27 31.11 -5.94
C GLN A 93 -15.01 30.64 -7.21
N ILE A 94 -14.95 29.35 -7.51
CA ILE A 94 -15.72 28.73 -8.59
C ILE A 94 -17.02 28.22 -7.99
N LEU A 95 -18.03 29.09 -7.99
CA LEU A 95 -19.33 28.83 -7.35
C LEU A 95 -20.41 28.35 -8.32
N ASP A 96 -20.14 28.32 -9.63
CA ASP A 96 -21.12 27.88 -10.63
C ASP A 96 -21.39 26.37 -10.48
N PRO A 97 -22.61 25.95 -10.13
CA PRO A 97 -22.94 24.54 -9.91
C PRO A 97 -22.71 23.67 -11.15
N ARG A 98 -22.83 24.24 -12.36
CA ARG A 98 -22.62 23.50 -13.62
C ARG A 98 -21.16 23.15 -13.81
N LEU A 99 -20.27 24.11 -13.58
CA LEU A 99 -18.82 23.91 -13.68
C LEU A 99 -18.32 22.96 -12.59
N THR A 100 -18.84 23.09 -11.37
CA THR A 100 -18.49 22.21 -10.25
C THR A 100 -18.88 20.75 -10.54
N ALA A 101 -20.11 20.51 -11.01
CA ALA A 101 -20.55 19.17 -11.38
C ALA A 101 -19.71 18.58 -12.53
N GLN A 102 -19.36 19.40 -13.52
CA GLN A 102 -18.53 18.98 -14.64
C GLN A 102 -17.10 18.62 -14.22
N ILE A 103 -16.48 19.43 -13.34
CA ILE A 103 -15.13 19.18 -12.84
C ILE A 103 -15.12 17.92 -11.96
N LEU A 104 -16.09 17.75 -11.06
CA LEU A 104 -16.16 16.57 -10.18
C LEU A 104 -16.51 15.28 -10.93
N GLY A 105 -17.21 15.37 -12.07
CA GLY A 105 -17.59 14.24 -12.90
C GLY A 105 -16.53 13.77 -13.89
N ASP A 106 -15.44 14.53 -14.08
CA ASP A 106 -14.36 14.21 -15.02
C ASP A 106 -13.02 14.02 -14.29
N ALA A 107 -12.47 12.80 -14.36
CA ALA A 107 -11.21 12.44 -13.74
C ALA A 107 -10.02 13.30 -14.24
N GLN A 108 -10.04 13.73 -15.51
CA GLN A 108 -8.98 14.57 -16.09
C GLN A 108 -9.04 16.00 -15.53
N LEU A 109 -10.24 16.57 -15.41
CA LEU A 109 -10.45 17.90 -14.82
C LEU A 109 -10.10 17.91 -13.32
N MET A 110 -10.45 16.85 -12.59
CA MET A 110 -10.03 16.66 -11.20
C MET A 110 -8.50 16.62 -11.06
N GLY A 111 -7.81 15.86 -11.92
CA GLY A 111 -6.34 15.83 -11.95
C GLY A 111 -5.72 17.19 -12.24
N ALA A 112 -6.29 17.92 -13.19
CA ALA A 112 -5.87 19.28 -13.54
C ALA A 112 -6.06 20.27 -12.37
N LEU A 113 -7.16 20.17 -11.62
CA LEU A 113 -7.45 20.98 -10.44
C LEU A 113 -6.35 20.80 -9.38
N PHE A 114 -6.03 19.56 -9.00
CA PHE A 114 -5.00 19.31 -7.99
C PHE A 114 -3.60 19.74 -8.45
N SER A 115 -3.29 19.52 -9.73
CA SER A 115 -2.03 19.96 -10.33
C SER A 115 -1.89 21.48 -10.32
N PHE A 116 -2.97 22.19 -10.64
CA PHE A 116 -3.03 23.65 -10.61
C PHE A 116 -2.84 24.19 -9.18
N LEU A 117 -3.52 23.59 -8.20
CA LEU A 117 -3.37 23.96 -6.78
C LEU A 117 -1.95 23.72 -6.27
N HIS A 118 -1.32 22.62 -6.67
CA HIS A 118 0.08 22.35 -6.32
C HIS A 118 1.01 23.42 -6.93
N ARG A 119 0.76 23.83 -8.18
CA ARG A 119 1.52 24.91 -8.83
C ARG A 119 1.31 26.28 -8.17
N LEU A 120 0.12 26.55 -7.64
CA LEU A 120 -0.16 27.74 -6.83
C LEU A 120 0.59 27.70 -5.50
N LYS A 121 0.52 26.58 -4.77
CA LYS A 121 1.22 26.40 -3.49
C LYS A 121 2.75 26.49 -3.63
N THR A 122 3.30 25.98 -4.72
CA THR A 122 4.75 26.02 -5.00
C THR A 122 5.23 27.37 -5.54
N GLY A 123 4.37 28.39 -5.63
CA GLY A 123 4.76 29.73 -6.06
C GLY A 123 5.20 29.83 -7.53
N LYS A 124 5.00 28.77 -8.33
CA LYS A 124 5.37 28.72 -9.76
C LYS A 124 4.43 29.52 -10.66
N LEU A 125 3.37 30.10 -10.09
CA LEU A 125 2.41 30.99 -10.76
C LEU A 125 2.48 32.37 -10.09
N LYS A 126 2.81 33.41 -10.86
CA LYS A 126 2.79 34.79 -10.38
C LYS A 126 1.34 35.17 -10.06
N SER A 127 1.14 35.77 -8.88
CA SER A 127 -0.16 36.17 -8.33
C SER A 127 -1.08 36.75 -9.40
N THR A 128 -2.12 35.99 -9.76
CA THR A 128 -3.23 36.49 -10.58
C THR A 128 -4.32 36.97 -9.64
N SER A 129 -4.89 38.14 -9.92
CA SER A 129 -6.00 38.71 -9.15
C SER A 129 -7.22 37.78 -9.02
N ASN A 130 -7.34 36.76 -9.88
CA ASN A 130 -8.36 35.71 -9.78
C ASN A 130 -7.78 34.32 -10.18
N PRO A 131 -7.44 33.45 -9.22
CA PRO A 131 -6.88 32.13 -9.49
C PRO A 131 -7.90 31.15 -10.08
N GLY A 132 -9.18 31.24 -9.70
CA GLY A 132 -10.23 30.38 -10.28
C GLY A 132 -10.52 30.69 -11.74
N GLY A 133 -10.54 31.96 -12.11
CA GLY A 133 -10.68 32.38 -13.50
C GLY A 133 -9.53 31.88 -14.39
N LEU A 134 -8.31 31.84 -13.85
CA LEU A 134 -7.15 31.29 -14.54
C LEU A 134 -7.28 29.78 -14.73
N PHE A 135 -7.71 29.05 -13.69
CA PHE A 135 -7.97 27.61 -13.79
C PHE A 135 -8.99 27.31 -14.88
N LEU A 136 -10.14 27.98 -14.87
CA LEU A 136 -11.20 27.79 -15.87
C LEU A 136 -10.73 28.07 -17.30
N THR A 137 -9.84 29.04 -17.48
CA THR A 137 -9.23 29.32 -18.80
C THR A 137 -8.25 28.21 -19.20
N MET A 138 -7.47 27.69 -18.25
CA MET A 138 -6.50 26.62 -18.47
C MET A 138 -7.18 25.29 -18.86
N VAL A 139 -8.34 24.99 -18.28
CA VAL A 139 -9.13 23.80 -18.62
C VAL A 139 -10.12 24.03 -19.78
N GLY A 140 -10.12 25.23 -20.40
CA GLY A 140 -10.96 25.54 -21.55
C GLY A 140 -12.44 25.77 -21.23
N LEU A 141 -12.81 25.89 -19.95
CA LEU A 141 -14.19 26.13 -19.49
C LEU A 141 -14.57 27.62 -19.45
N ARG A 142 -13.65 28.53 -19.83
CA ARG A 142 -13.91 29.98 -19.94
C ARG A 142 -13.12 30.61 -21.07
N GLU A 143 -13.81 31.39 -21.90
CA GLU A 143 -13.22 32.25 -22.94
C GLU A 143 -12.56 33.49 -22.34
N THR A 144 -11.34 33.85 -22.81
CA THR A 144 -10.72 35.12 -22.44
C THR A 144 -11.40 36.27 -23.17
N LYS A 145 -12.05 37.18 -22.43
CA LYS A 145 -12.60 38.41 -23.02
C LYS A 145 -11.40 39.27 -23.47
N LYS A 146 -11.12 39.34 -24.77
CA LYS A 146 -10.21 40.35 -25.36
C LYS A 146 -10.63 41.72 -24.81
N ARG A 147 -9.77 42.36 -24.00
CA ARG A 147 -9.94 43.77 -23.61
C ARG A 147 -9.90 44.59 -24.91
N GLY A 148 -11.06 45.08 -25.35
CA GLY A 148 -11.16 46.03 -26.45
C GLY A 148 -10.35 47.29 -26.12
N LYS A 149 -9.41 47.66 -27.00
CA LYS A 149 -8.91 49.03 -27.10
C LYS A 149 -9.98 49.83 -27.83
N GLU A 150 -10.89 50.48 -27.12
CA GLU A 150 -11.59 51.65 -27.69
C GLU A 150 -10.61 52.82 -27.67
N LYS A 151 -10.17 53.21 -28.87
CA LYS A 151 -9.56 54.51 -29.12
C LYS A 151 -10.70 55.52 -29.04
N SER A 152 -10.70 56.37 -28.02
CA SER A 152 -11.44 57.63 -28.09
C SER A 152 -10.62 58.64 -28.87
N ALA A 153 -11.27 59.24 -29.86
CA ALA A 153 -10.81 60.35 -30.68
C ALA A 153 -10.63 61.63 -29.84
#